data_AF-A0A1X6MIG1-F1
#
_entry.id   AF-A0A1X6MIG1-F1
#
_cell.length_a   1.000
_cell.length_b   1.000
_cell.length_c   1.000
_cell.angle_alpha   90.00
_cell.angle_beta   90.00
_cell.angle_gamma   90.00
#
_symmetry.space_group_name_H-M   'P 1'
#
loop_
_entity.id
_entity.type
_entity.pdbx_description
1 polymer ?
#
loop_
_entity_poly.entity_id
_entity_poly.type
_entity_poly.pdbx_seq_one_letter_code
_entity_poly.pdbx_strand_id
1 'polypeptide(L)'
;MFAVGLDEFEILILYSQLIATKIENNKPFSSNEVKEIIFGSLLGDGKLELPPSREGRGLNARFGFTQSLEKKDYFLSVLNSLGEISSGKYREMSYLDKRTAHWVMQDGSRGTSKGLYLCTDCFTLTDVQRLSQYLNKKYDFKCSIHKAGGNYRIYILAKSVETVKILILPFMHKTMTYKLGV
;
A
#
# COMPACT_ATOMS: atom_id res chain seq x y z
N MET A 1 -0.40 -11.12 -5.90
CA MET A 1 -0.53 -11.29 -4.45
C MET A 1 -0.19 -9.94 -3.82
N PHE A 2 -1.17 -9.25 -3.22
CA PHE A 2 -0.96 -7.91 -2.67
C PHE A 2 -0.37 -8.03 -1.26
N ALA A 3 0.96 -7.94 -1.16
CA ALA A 3 1.63 -7.66 0.11
C ALA A 3 2.30 -6.29 -0.02
N VAL A 4 1.53 -5.24 0.24
CA VAL A 4 2.03 -3.89 0.52
C VAL A 4 1.37 -3.56 1.84
N GLY A 5 2.08 -3.61 2.97
CA GLY A 5 3.04 -2.59 3.39
C GLY A 5 2.49 -2.00 4.68
N LEU A 6 2.94 -2.51 5.82
CA LEU A 6 2.67 -1.99 7.17
C LEU A 6 3.76 -0.98 7.59
N ASP A 7 4.37 -0.30 6.62
CA ASP A 7 5.42 0.67 6.89
C ASP A 7 4.83 2.08 6.81
N GLU A 8 5.31 2.93 7.72
CA GLU A 8 4.80 4.27 8.04
C GLU A 8 4.73 5.22 6.83
N PHE A 9 3.84 6.22 6.94
CA PHE A 9 3.60 7.30 5.96
C PHE A 9 2.78 6.86 4.74
N GLU A 10 1.65 7.55 4.49
CA GLU A 10 1.26 7.97 3.12
C GLU A 10 2.05 7.19 2.09
N ILE A 11 1.52 6.04 1.68
CA ILE A 11 2.16 5.20 0.67
C ILE A 11 2.18 6.07 -0.59
N LEU A 12 3.26 6.85 -0.75
CA LEU A 12 3.64 7.57 -1.94
C LEU A 12 4.32 6.51 -2.80
N ILE A 13 3.52 5.85 -3.63
CA ILE A 13 4.04 4.87 -4.57
C ILE A 13 4.65 5.64 -5.73
N LEU A 14 5.93 5.41 -5.95
CA LEU A 14 6.62 5.79 -7.17
C LEU A 14 6.31 4.74 -8.23
N TYR A 15 5.46 5.07 -9.19
CA TYR A 15 5.12 4.21 -10.32
C TYR A 15 5.68 4.77 -11.61
N SER A 16 6.55 4.03 -12.29
CA SER A 16 6.91 4.30 -13.68
C SER A 16 6.31 3.23 -14.59
N GLN A 17 5.75 3.67 -15.71
CA GLN A 17 5.34 2.78 -16.78
C GLN A 17 6.31 2.97 -17.94
N LEU A 18 7.02 1.90 -18.29
CA LEU A 18 7.83 1.86 -19.50
C LEU A 18 6.90 1.65 -20.69
N ILE A 19 6.72 2.72 -21.47
CA ILE A 19 6.11 2.63 -22.79
C ILE A 19 7.24 2.28 -23.73
N ALA A 20 7.23 1.06 -24.27
CA ALA A 20 8.06 0.75 -25.43
C ALA A 20 7.63 1.70 -26.56
N THR A 21 8.41 2.77 -26.76
CA THR A 21 8.33 3.62 -27.95
C THR A 21 8.47 2.72 -29.16
N LYS A 22 7.71 3.05 -30.22
CA LYS A 22 7.72 2.35 -31.51
C LYS A 22 9.18 2.02 -31.85
N ILE A 23 9.57 0.76 -31.69
CA ILE A 23 10.92 0.33 -32.03
C ILE A 23 10.98 0.48 -33.54
N GLU A 24 11.66 1.51 -34.02
CA GLU A 24 12.07 1.58 -35.42
C GLU A 24 12.94 0.34 -35.66
N ASN A 25 12.35 -0.61 -36.40
CA ASN A 25 12.96 -1.74 -37.09
C ASN A 25 14.28 -2.28 -36.51
N ASN A 26 14.21 -3.48 -35.91
CA ASN A 26 15.34 -4.41 -35.76
C ASN A 26 16.58 -3.93 -34.98
N LYS A 27 16.44 -3.01 -34.02
CA LYS A 27 17.47 -2.89 -32.96
C LYS A 27 17.19 -3.93 -31.87
N PRO A 28 18.08 -4.90 -31.60
CA PRO A 28 17.89 -5.84 -30.50
C PRO A 28 17.76 -5.06 -29.19
N PHE A 29 16.97 -5.60 -28.25
CA PHE A 29 16.87 -5.07 -26.89
C PHE A 29 18.27 -4.80 -26.33
N SER A 30 18.42 -3.56 -25.84
CA SER A 30 19.30 -2.97 -24.83
C SER A 30 20.30 -3.89 -24.09
N SER A 31 21.36 -3.28 -23.57
CA SER A 31 22.49 -3.89 -22.84
C SER A 31 22.09 -5.06 -21.92
N ASN A 32 23.02 -5.99 -21.67
CA ASN A 32 22.77 -7.12 -20.76
C ASN A 32 22.23 -6.66 -19.39
N GLU A 33 22.67 -5.50 -18.92
CA GLU A 33 22.21 -4.86 -17.67
C GLU A 33 20.68 -4.60 -17.66
N VAL A 34 20.11 -4.04 -18.73
CA VAL A 34 18.66 -3.77 -18.78
C VAL A 34 17.85 -5.06 -18.72
N LYS A 35 18.34 -6.14 -19.36
CA LYS A 35 17.70 -7.45 -19.28
C LYS A 35 17.76 -8.01 -17.87
N GLU A 36 18.92 -7.95 -17.23
CA GLU A 36 19.12 -8.42 -15.85
C GLU A 36 18.22 -7.67 -14.86
N ILE A 37 18.11 -6.34 -14.99
CA ILE A 37 17.21 -5.51 -14.17
C ILE A 37 15.75 -5.94 -14.37
N ILE A 38 15.31 -6.12 -15.61
CA ILE A 38 13.93 -6.53 -15.90
C ILE A 38 13.65 -7.91 -15.31
N PHE A 39 14.53 -8.89 -15.54
CA PHE A 39 14.35 -10.24 -15.01
C PHE A 39 14.32 -10.26 -13.48
N GLY A 40 15.29 -9.61 -12.82
CA GLY A 40 15.33 -9.51 -11.36
C GLY A 40 14.09 -8.83 -10.79
N SER A 41 13.63 -7.75 -11.42
CA SER A 41 12.44 -7.03 -10.99
C SER A 41 11.18 -7.87 -11.16
N LEU A 42 11.03 -8.60 -12.27
CA LEU A 42 9.87 -9.46 -12.53
C LEU A 42 9.79 -10.68 -11.59
N LEU A 43 10.93 -11.11 -11.01
CA LEU A 43 10.94 -12.16 -9.98
C LEU A 43 10.47 -11.66 -8.61
N GLY A 44 10.46 -10.34 -8.39
CA GLY A 44 9.97 -9.70 -7.17
C GLY A 44 8.64 -8.97 -7.41
N ASP A 45 8.69 -7.64 -7.35
CA ASP A 45 7.51 -6.76 -7.34
C ASP A 45 7.24 -6.07 -8.69
N GLY A 46 8.05 -6.38 -9.70
CA GLY A 46 7.88 -5.89 -11.07
C GLY A 46 6.64 -6.49 -11.73
N LYS A 47 5.91 -5.67 -12.47
CA LYS A 47 4.72 -6.05 -13.22
C LYS A 47 4.95 -5.89 -14.71
N LEU A 48 4.51 -6.89 -15.47
CA LEU A 48 4.39 -6.82 -16.92
C LEU A 48 2.90 -6.85 -17.31
N GLU A 49 2.47 -5.92 -18.16
CA GLU A 49 1.11 -5.91 -18.68
C GLU A 49 1.06 -5.71 -20.18
N LEU A 50 0.17 -6.45 -20.83
CA LEU A 50 -0.24 -6.16 -22.20
C LEU A 50 -1.41 -5.18 -22.16
N PRO A 51 -1.41 -4.13 -22.99
CA PRO A 51 -2.55 -3.22 -23.07
C PRO A 51 -3.81 -3.98 -23.53
N PRO A 52 -5.00 -3.61 -23.02
CA PRO A 52 -6.24 -4.31 -23.34
C PRO A 52 -6.48 -4.32 -24.86
N SER A 53 -6.71 -5.52 -25.39
CA SER A 53 -6.83 -5.83 -26.81
C SER A 53 -8.22 -5.51 -27.39
N ARG A 54 -8.83 -4.39 -26.98
CA ARG A 54 -9.99 -3.82 -27.69
C ARG A 54 -9.49 -2.67 -28.55
N GLU A 55 -9.55 -2.88 -29.86
CA GLU A 55 -9.13 -1.96 -30.94
C GLU A 55 -7.62 -1.89 -31.28
N GLY A 56 -6.82 -2.92 -31.00
CA GLY A 56 -5.53 -3.09 -31.70
C GLY A 56 -4.44 -2.03 -31.45
N ARG A 57 -4.50 -1.24 -30.36
CA ARG A 57 -3.57 -0.11 -30.13
C ARG A 57 -2.32 -0.42 -29.30
N GLY A 58 -2.02 -1.68 -29.00
CA GLY A 58 -0.77 -1.98 -28.32
C GLY A 58 -0.27 -3.39 -28.56
N LEU A 59 0.80 -3.48 -29.33
CA LEU A 59 1.54 -4.73 -29.58
C LEU A 59 2.64 -4.96 -28.53
N ASN A 60 3.00 -3.91 -27.78
CA ASN A 60 4.15 -3.95 -26.88
C ASN A 60 3.72 -4.11 -25.42
N ALA A 61 4.43 -4.99 -24.71
CA ALA A 61 4.31 -5.11 -23.26
C ALA A 61 4.82 -3.85 -22.55
N ARG A 62 4.19 -3.52 -21.42
CA ARG A 62 4.58 -2.44 -20.52
C ARG A 62 5.13 -3.05 -19.25
N PHE A 63 6.37 -2.74 -18.95
CA PHE A 63 6.97 -3.03 -17.66
C PHE A 63 6.72 -1.85 -16.71
N GLY A 64 6.40 -2.16 -15.46
CA GLY A 64 6.33 -1.17 -14.40
C GLY A 64 6.72 -1.79 -13.07
N PHE A 65 7.27 -0.97 -12.19
CA PHE A 65 7.60 -1.35 -10.83
C PHE A 65 7.23 -0.21 -9.90
N THR A 66 7.07 -0.56 -8.63
CA THR A 66 6.59 0.31 -7.58
C THR A 66 7.58 0.28 -6.43
N GLN A 67 7.85 1.44 -5.83
CA GLN A 67 8.70 1.52 -4.65
C GLN A 67 8.18 2.57 -3.66
N SER A 68 8.53 2.41 -2.38
CA SER A 68 8.24 3.37 -1.32
C SER A 68 9.06 4.65 -1.48
N LEU A 69 8.57 5.75 -0.89
CA LEU A 69 9.23 7.06 -0.99
C LEU A 69 10.60 7.09 -0.29
N GLU A 70 10.77 6.32 0.80
CA GLU A 70 12.03 6.18 1.52
C GLU A 70 13.14 5.56 0.65
N LYS A 71 12.75 4.85 -0.41
CA LYS A 71 13.64 4.19 -1.36
C LYS A 71 13.63 4.92 -2.72
N LYS A 72 13.29 6.21 -2.74
CA LYS A 72 13.26 7.04 -3.95
C LYS A 72 14.59 7.06 -4.69
N ASP A 73 15.72 7.13 -3.98
CA ASP A 73 17.05 7.13 -4.62
C ASP A 73 17.31 5.82 -5.38
N TYR A 74 16.96 4.68 -4.78
CA TYR A 74 17.03 3.38 -5.44
C TYR A 74 16.09 3.33 -6.65
N PHE A 75 14.85 3.80 -6.50
CA PHE A 75 13.89 3.88 -7.60
C PHE A 75 14.42 4.70 -8.78
N LEU A 76 14.98 5.88 -8.52
CA LEU A 76 15.57 6.76 -9.54
C LEU A 76 16.79 6.11 -10.19
N SER A 77 17.64 5.42 -9.42
CA SER A 77 18.78 4.68 -9.95
C SER A 77 18.33 3.63 -10.97
N VAL A 78 17.34 2.81 -10.62
CA VAL A 78 16.78 1.78 -11.52
C VAL A 78 16.12 2.43 -12.75
N LEU A 79 15.34 3.51 -12.55
CA LEU A 79 14.67 4.23 -13.64
C LEU A 79 15.69 4.80 -14.65
N ASN A 80 16.81 5.33 -14.16
CA ASN A 80 17.87 5.87 -14.99
C ASN A 80 18.59 4.78 -15.79
N SER A 81 18.88 3.61 -15.19
CA SER A 81 19.43 2.45 -15.91
C SER A 81 18.49 1.95 -17.01
N LEU A 82 17.17 2.14 -16.86
CA LEU A 82 16.17 1.81 -17.87
C LEU A 82 15.90 2.94 -18.87
N GLY A 83 16.70 4.02 -18.86
CA GLY A 83 16.51 5.21 -19.69
C GLY A 83 16.42 4.96 -21.20
N GLU A 84 17.06 3.89 -21.70
CA GLU A 84 16.99 3.51 -23.13
C GLU A 84 15.59 3.07 -23.58
N ILE A 85 14.81 2.51 -22.65
CA ILE A 85 13.47 1.95 -22.91
C ILE A 85 12.37 2.67 -22.11
N SER A 86 12.75 3.73 -21.39
CA SER A 86 11.90 4.50 -20.51
C SER A 86 11.75 5.93 -21.00
N SER A 87 10.57 6.51 -20.79
CA SER A 87 10.36 7.94 -20.98
C SER A 87 10.92 8.79 -19.82
N GLY A 88 11.51 8.16 -18.79
CA GLY A 88 11.97 8.83 -17.56
C GLY A 88 10.85 9.37 -16.68
N LYS A 89 9.58 9.20 -17.08
CA LYS A 89 8.42 9.67 -16.33
C LYS A 89 8.03 8.67 -15.25
N TYR A 90 7.79 9.18 -14.06
CA TYR A 90 7.21 8.45 -12.94
C TYR A 90 6.11 9.26 -12.27
N ARG A 91 5.29 8.60 -11.47
CA ARG A 91 4.22 9.20 -10.67
C ARG A 91 4.50 8.95 -9.21
N GLU A 92 4.38 9.99 -8.41
CA GLU A 92 4.24 9.88 -6.96
C GLU A 92 2.74 9.84 -6.64
N MET A 93 2.30 8.85 -5.87
CA MET A 93 0.89 8.68 -5.58
C MET A 93 0.67 8.37 -4.12
N SER A 94 0.07 9.29 -3.37
CA SER A 94 -0.43 9.03 -2.03
C SER A 94 -1.78 8.30 -2.10
N TYR A 95 -1.87 7.15 -1.44
CA TYR A 95 -3.14 6.48 -1.22
C TYR A 95 -3.67 6.77 0.18
N LEU A 96 -4.94 7.18 0.27
CA LEU A 96 -5.68 7.12 1.52
C LEU A 96 -5.85 5.65 1.88
N ASP A 97 -5.21 5.24 2.96
CA ASP A 97 -5.14 3.85 3.35
C ASP A 97 -6.51 3.33 3.80
N LYS A 98 -7.15 2.54 2.94
CA LYS A 98 -8.43 1.89 3.22
C LYS A 98 -8.27 0.65 4.12
N ARG A 99 -7.04 0.19 4.38
CA ARG A 99 -6.80 -1.03 5.17
C ARG A 99 -7.30 -0.86 6.59
N THR A 100 -7.24 0.34 7.17
CA THR A 100 -7.84 0.60 8.48
C THR A 100 -9.36 0.36 8.47
N ALA A 101 -10.07 0.71 7.39
CA ALA A 101 -11.49 0.41 7.25
C ALA A 101 -11.75 -1.11 7.21
N HIS A 102 -10.98 -1.85 6.40
CA HIS A 102 -11.09 -3.31 6.34
C HIS A 102 -10.75 -3.99 7.66
N TRP A 103 -9.71 -3.52 8.34
CA TRP A 103 -9.30 -4.02 9.65
C TRP A 103 -10.40 -3.81 10.70
N VAL A 104 -11.01 -2.62 10.75
CA VAL A 104 -12.16 -2.36 11.63
C VAL A 104 -13.36 -3.23 11.26
N MET A 105 -13.63 -3.43 9.97
CA MET A 105 -14.73 -4.33 9.55
C MET A 105 -14.48 -5.77 10.01
N GLN A 106 -13.27 -6.29 9.86
CA GLN A 106 -12.94 -7.67 10.24
C GLN A 106 -12.83 -7.82 11.76
N ASP A 107 -11.91 -7.10 12.37
CA ASP A 107 -11.48 -7.34 13.77
C ASP A 107 -11.81 -6.18 14.71
N GLY A 108 -12.57 -5.18 14.23
CA GLY A 108 -13.07 -4.09 15.08
C GLY A 108 -14.23 -4.54 15.98
N SER A 109 -14.31 -3.97 17.18
CA SER A 109 -15.44 -4.19 18.09
C SER A 109 -15.72 -2.94 18.93
N ARG A 110 -16.99 -2.66 19.22
CA ARG A 110 -17.35 -1.52 20.09
C ARG A 110 -16.85 -1.76 21.51
N GLY A 111 -16.10 -0.79 22.02
CA GLY A 111 -15.73 -0.75 23.42
C GLY A 111 -16.89 -0.35 24.32
N THR A 112 -16.87 -0.84 25.56
CA THR A 112 -17.89 -0.54 26.59
C THR A 112 -17.97 0.96 26.92
N SER A 113 -16.87 1.68 26.78
CA SER A 113 -16.74 3.12 27.05
C SER A 113 -16.78 3.98 25.77
N LYS A 114 -17.56 3.59 24.76
CA LYS A 114 -17.71 4.28 23.46
C LYS A 114 -16.42 4.37 22.61
N GLY A 115 -15.35 3.69 23.02
CA GLY A 115 -14.15 3.51 22.21
C GLY A 115 -14.31 2.38 21.19
N LEU A 116 -13.24 2.10 20.46
CA LEU A 116 -13.18 1.05 19.45
C LEU A 116 -12.02 0.11 19.76
N TYR A 117 -12.30 -1.17 19.93
CA TYR A 117 -11.27 -2.21 20.01
C TYR A 117 -10.88 -2.66 18.61
N LEU A 118 -9.59 -2.92 18.42
CA LEU A 118 -9.05 -3.78 17.37
C LEU A 118 -8.56 -5.06 18.05
N CYS A 119 -9.17 -6.18 17.68
CA CYS A 119 -8.86 -7.50 18.23
C CYS A 119 -7.55 -8.01 17.63
N THR A 120 -6.43 -7.69 18.26
CA THR A 120 -5.07 -8.09 17.86
C THR A 120 -4.58 -9.35 18.58
N ASP A 121 -5.50 -10.27 18.86
CA ASP A 121 -5.26 -11.40 19.77
C ASP A 121 -4.19 -12.38 19.27
N CYS A 122 -3.92 -12.39 17.96
CA CYS A 122 -2.89 -13.23 17.32
C CYS A 122 -1.49 -12.60 17.27
N PHE A 123 -1.32 -11.37 17.76
CA PHE A 123 -0.06 -10.64 17.70
C PHE A 123 0.68 -10.64 19.05
N THR A 124 2.01 -10.55 18.99
CA THR A 124 2.83 -10.34 20.19
C THR A 124 2.61 -8.94 20.75
N LEU A 125 2.88 -8.72 22.05
CA LEU A 125 2.78 -7.39 22.65
C LEU A 125 3.62 -6.34 21.90
N THR A 126 4.82 -6.73 21.45
CA THR A 126 5.72 -5.86 20.67
C THR A 126 5.07 -5.43 19.35
N ASP A 127 4.41 -6.35 18.65
CA ASP A 127 3.74 -6.03 17.39
C ASP A 127 2.48 -5.19 17.63
N VAL A 128 1.73 -5.46 18.70
CA VAL A 128 0.59 -4.62 19.11
C VAL A 128 1.05 -3.19 19.45
N GLN A 129 2.20 -3.04 20.11
CA GLN A 129 2.80 -1.73 20.38
C GLN A 129 3.19 -0.99 19.09
N ARG A 130 3.83 -1.68 18.15
CA ARG A 130 4.17 -1.11 16.83
C ARG A 130 2.92 -0.65 16.08
N LEU A 131 1.88 -1.49 16.04
CA LEU A 131 0.61 -1.16 15.40
C LEU A 131 -0.08 0.04 16.07
N SER A 132 -0.09 0.10 17.40
CA SER A 132 -0.63 1.23 18.16
C SER A 132 0.11 2.53 17.86
N GLN A 133 1.45 2.48 17.81
CA GLN A 133 2.30 3.61 17.44
C GLN A 133 2.07 4.07 16.00
N TYR A 134 1.95 3.13 15.06
CA TYR A 134 1.60 3.42 13.67
C TYR A 134 0.28 4.19 13.57
N LEU A 135 -0.79 3.70 14.21
CA LEU A 135 -2.11 4.35 14.20
C LEU A 135 -2.03 5.77 14.80
N ASN A 136 -1.23 5.96 15.85
CA ASN A 136 -1.02 7.26 16.45
C ASN A 136 -0.27 8.21 15.52
N LYS A 137 0.89 7.82 14.98
CA LYS A 137 1.67 8.69 14.09
C LYS A 137 0.94 9.00 12.78
N LYS A 138 0.22 8.03 12.24
CA LYS A 138 -0.38 8.13 10.90
C LYS A 138 -1.70 8.91 10.88
N TYR A 139 -2.54 8.75 11.90
CA TYR A 139 -3.89 9.32 11.92
C TYR A 139 -4.20 10.14 13.17
N ASP A 140 -3.23 10.30 14.08
CA ASP A 140 -3.42 10.86 15.42
C ASP A 140 -4.48 10.13 16.27
N PHE A 141 -4.68 8.83 16.02
CA PHE A 141 -5.55 8.03 16.86
C PHE A 141 -4.91 7.85 18.23
N LYS A 142 -5.60 8.29 19.28
CA LYS A 142 -5.17 8.07 20.66
C LYS A 142 -5.58 6.65 21.04
N CYS A 143 -4.57 5.82 21.27
CA CYS A 143 -4.73 4.40 21.55
C CYS A 143 -4.16 4.04 22.92
N SER A 144 -4.72 3.01 23.55
CA SER A 144 -4.14 2.29 24.68
C SER A 144 -4.11 0.80 24.38
N ILE A 145 -3.25 0.04 25.06
CA ILE A 145 -3.17 -1.41 24.91
C ILE A 145 -3.85 -2.04 26.12
N HIS A 146 -4.86 -2.85 25.88
CA HIS A 146 -5.62 -3.54 26.91
C HIS A 146 -5.32 -5.04 26.86
N LYS A 147 -5.23 -5.67 28.03
CA LYS A 147 -5.10 -7.11 28.16
C LYS A 147 -6.46 -7.78 27.98
N ALA A 148 -6.53 -8.82 27.15
CA ALA A 148 -7.73 -9.61 26.90
C ALA A 148 -7.40 -11.09 27.15
N GLY A 149 -7.56 -11.53 28.41
CA GLY A 149 -7.11 -12.85 28.82
C GLY A 149 -5.59 -12.99 28.69
N GLY A 150 -5.14 -13.94 27.87
CA GLY A 150 -3.71 -14.15 27.56
C GLY A 150 -3.14 -13.21 26.49
N ASN A 151 -3.99 -12.44 25.82
CA ASN A 151 -3.62 -11.67 24.63
C ASN A 151 -3.72 -10.15 24.86
N TYR A 152 -3.43 -9.37 23.81
CA TYR A 152 -3.43 -7.92 23.82
C TYR A 152 -4.28 -7.34 22.69
N ARG A 153 -5.04 -6.30 23.00
CA ARG A 153 -5.90 -5.57 22.06
C ARG A 153 -5.58 -4.09 22.05
N ILE A 154 -5.70 -3.47 20.88
CA ILE A 154 -5.61 -2.01 20.76
C ILE A 154 -6.99 -1.43 21.07
N TYR A 155 -7.04 -0.48 21.99
CA TYR A 155 -8.23 0.30 22.30
C TYR A 155 -8.04 1.73 21.81
N ILE A 156 -8.79 2.11 20.77
CA ILE A 156 -8.87 3.50 20.30
C ILE A 156 -9.83 4.24 21.24
N LEU A 157 -9.32 5.29 21.88
CA LEU A 157 -10.07 6.07 22.86
C LEU A 157 -11.26 6.75 22.20
N ALA A 158 -12.36 6.89 22.94
CA ALA A 158 -13.60 7.50 22.45
C ALA A 158 -13.40 8.88 21.80
N LYS A 159 -12.46 9.68 22.30
CA LYS A 159 -12.11 11.00 21.74
C LYS A 159 -11.55 10.96 20.31
N SER A 160 -10.99 9.84 19.88
CA SER A 160 -10.47 9.64 18.52
C SER A 160 -11.46 8.91 17.61
N VAL A 161 -12.55 8.35 18.15
CA VAL A 161 -13.53 7.58 17.35
C VAL A 161 -14.24 8.46 16.32
N GLU A 162 -14.46 9.75 16.60
CA GLU A 162 -15.07 10.64 15.61
C GLU A 162 -14.13 10.86 14.41
N THR A 163 -12.84 11.09 14.66
CA THR A 163 -11.82 11.15 13.61
C THR A 163 -11.74 9.85 12.81
N VAL A 164 -11.80 8.69 13.51
CA VAL A 164 -11.85 7.37 12.84
C VAL A 164 -13.04 7.31 11.89
N LYS A 165 -14.25 7.67 12.34
CA LYS A 165 -15.46 7.66 11.50
C LYS A 165 -15.29 8.50 10.24
N ILE A 166 -14.85 9.75 10.38
CA ILE A 166 -14.66 10.66 9.24
C ILE A 166 -13.72 10.04 8.20
N LEU A 167 -12.62 9.42 8.66
CA LEU A 167 -11.59 8.86 7.77
C LEU A 167 -12.01 7.54 7.11
N ILE A 168 -12.65 6.62 7.85
CA ILE A 168 -12.84 5.25 7.36
C ILE A 168 -14.26 4.93 6.92
N LEU A 169 -15.28 5.65 7.41
CA LEU A 169 -16.70 5.35 7.11
C LEU A 169 -17.01 5.34 5.60
N PRO A 170 -16.45 6.25 4.75
CA PRO A 170 -16.67 6.20 3.30
C PRO A 170 -16.19 4.91 2.62
N PHE A 171 -15.32 4.13 3.29
CA PHE A 171 -14.74 2.90 2.76
C PHE A 171 -15.32 1.64 3.43
N MET A 172 -16.22 1.78 4.40
CA MET A 172 -16.87 0.65 5.05
C MET A 172 -18.08 0.16 4.26
N HIS A 173 -18.29 -1.16 4.27
CA HIS A 173 -19.54 -1.74 3.79
C HIS A 173 -20.69 -1.36 4.75
N LYS A 174 -21.87 -1.04 4.19
CA LYS A 174 -23.03 -0.55 4.96
C LYS A 174 -23.43 -1.48 6.12
N THR A 175 -23.33 -2.80 5.91
CA THR A 175 -23.68 -3.79 6.95
C THR A 175 -22.67 -3.87 8.11
N MET A 176 -21.53 -3.19 8.00
CA MET A 176 -20.45 -3.21 9.00
C MET A 176 -20.29 -1.88 9.74
N THR A 177 -21.05 -0.84 9.41
CA THR A 177 -20.93 0.50 10.03
C THR A 177 -21.33 0.50 11.50
N TYR A 178 -22.16 -0.47 11.93
CA TYR A 178 -22.56 -0.63 13.33
C TYR A 178 -21.36 -0.78 14.28
N LYS A 179 -20.21 -1.25 13.79
CA LYS A 179 -18.95 -1.34 14.56
C LYS A 179 -18.43 0.03 15.01
N LEU A 180 -18.80 1.11 14.31
CA LEU A 180 -18.54 2.49 14.71
C LEU A 180 -19.72 3.12 15.47
N GLY A 181 -20.84 2.41 15.63
CA GLY A 181 -22.06 2.96 16.21
C GLY A 181 -22.81 3.89 15.28
N VAL A 182 -22.75 3.60 13.98
CA VAL A 182 -23.51 4.28 12.91
C VAL A 182 -24.51 3.30 12.32
#